data_AF-A0AAV5AFW1-F1
#
_entry.id   AF-A0AAV5AFW1-F1
#
_cell.length_a   1.000
_cell.length_b   1.000
_cell.length_c   1.000
_cell.angle_alpha   90.00
_cell.angle_beta   90.00
_cell.angle_gamma   90.00
#
_symmetry.space_group_name_H-M   'P 1'
#
loop_
_entity.id
_entity.type
_entity.pdbx_description
1 polymer ?
#
loop_
_entity_poly.entity_id
_entity_poly.type
_entity_poly.pdbx_seq_one_letter_code
_entity_poly.pdbx_strand_id
1 'polypeptide(L)'
;MENEVKISRKLEEVAKEVGASSIQAVAIAYVMHKTPYVFPIIGIRKTEQLKGAIQALDVKLSPAQITVLESVLPFDTGFPHNFIGNGIGNNAFVVTAGHADPWMPMPALPESFADKE
;
A
#
# COMPACT_ATOMS: atom_id res chain seq x y z
N MET A 1 0.18 -18.39 3.01
CA MET A 1 1.30 -18.79 2.12
C MET A 1 0.91 -18.94 0.67
N GLU A 2 -0.24 -19.52 0.31
CA GLU A 2 -0.61 -19.66 -1.12
C GLU A 2 -0.79 -18.31 -1.84
N ASN A 3 -1.41 -17.34 -1.16
CA ASN A 3 -1.65 -15.99 -1.68
C ASN A 3 -0.35 -15.21 -1.93
N GLU A 4 0.59 -15.28 -0.98
CA GLU A 4 1.90 -14.63 -1.09
C GLU A 4 2.70 -15.21 -2.27
N VAL A 5 2.61 -16.52 -2.51
CA VAL A 5 3.26 -17.17 -3.66
C VAL A 5 2.65 -16.72 -4.97
N LYS A 6 1.32 -16.58 -5.06
CA LYS A 6 0.64 -16.07 -6.28
C LYS A 6 1.09 -14.66 -6.62
N ILE A 7 1.13 -13.76 -5.63
CA ILE A 7 1.62 -12.38 -5.83
C ILE A 7 3.10 -12.38 -6.24
N SER A 8 3.95 -13.14 -5.54
CA SER A 8 5.39 -13.19 -5.84
C SER A 8 5.65 -13.62 -7.28
N ARG A 9 4.98 -14.67 -7.74
CA ARG A 9 5.08 -15.11 -9.14
C ARG A 9 4.68 -14.03 -10.12
N LYS A 10 3.59 -13.30 -9.83
CA LYS A 10 3.14 -12.25 -10.74
C LYS A 10 4.09 -11.05 -10.76
N LEU A 11 4.66 -10.68 -9.62
CA LEU A 11 5.69 -9.64 -9.55
C LEU A 11 6.97 -10.06 -10.28
N GLU A 12 7.34 -11.35 -10.28
CA GLU A 12 8.47 -11.86 -11.06
C GLU A 12 8.25 -11.75 -12.56
N GLU A 13 7.04 -12.02 -13.04
CA GLU A 13 6.68 -11.83 -14.46
C GLU A 13 6.82 -10.36 -14.85
N VAL A 14 6.22 -9.45 -14.08
CA VAL A 14 6.30 -8.01 -14.36
C VAL A 14 7.75 -7.50 -14.24
N ALA A 15 8.54 -8.01 -13.29
CA ALA A 15 9.96 -7.66 -13.15
C ALA A 15 10.76 -7.98 -14.41
N LYS A 16 10.48 -9.12 -15.06
CA LYS A 16 11.13 -9.50 -16.32
C LYS A 16 10.73 -8.57 -17.47
N GLU A 17 9.47 -8.17 -17.53
CA GLU A 17 8.97 -7.25 -18.57
C GLU A 17 9.60 -5.86 -18.47
N VAL A 18 9.75 -5.34 -17.25
CA VAL A 18 10.32 -3.99 -17.02
C VAL A 18 11.84 -3.98 -16.87
N GLY A 19 12.50 -5.14 -16.92
CA GLY A 19 13.94 -5.25 -16.75
C GLY A 19 14.43 -4.94 -15.33
N ALA A 20 13.58 -5.08 -14.31
CA ALA A 20 13.96 -4.85 -12.93
C ALA A 20 14.84 -6.00 -12.41
N SER A 21 15.91 -5.65 -11.72
CA SER A 21 16.86 -6.57 -11.08
C SER A 21 16.25 -7.32 -9.88
N SER A 22 15.20 -6.77 -9.26
CA SER A 22 14.61 -7.28 -8.03
C SER A 22 13.09 -7.08 -8.02
N ILE A 23 12.38 -8.08 -7.53
CA ILE A 23 10.94 -8.06 -7.26
C ILE A 23 10.58 -6.91 -6.30
N GLN A 24 11.47 -6.58 -5.37
CA GLN A 24 11.27 -5.50 -4.40
C GLN A 24 11.19 -4.13 -5.07
N ALA A 25 11.98 -3.91 -6.12
CA ALA A 25 11.96 -2.66 -6.87
C ALA A 25 10.59 -2.45 -7.54
N VAL A 26 10.04 -3.51 -8.13
CA VAL A 26 8.70 -3.50 -8.73
C VAL A 26 7.61 -3.23 -7.68
N ALA A 27 7.71 -3.84 -6.50
CA ALA A 27 6.74 -3.63 -5.42
C ALA A 27 6.75 -2.18 -4.90
N ILE A 28 7.94 -1.58 -4.73
CA ILE A 28 8.09 -0.18 -4.32
C ILE A 28 7.54 0.76 -5.40
N ALA A 29 7.90 0.52 -6.67
CA ALA A 29 7.41 1.30 -7.80
C ALA A 29 5.88 1.21 -7.95
N TYR A 30 5.29 0.04 -7.70
CA TYR A 30 3.84 -0.14 -7.68
C TYR A 30 3.17 0.75 -6.64
N VAL A 31 3.66 0.77 -5.40
CA VAL A 31 3.09 1.61 -4.33
C VAL A 31 3.18 3.10 -4.67
N MET A 32 4.32 3.52 -5.25
CA MET A 32 4.50 4.91 -5.69
C MET A 32 3.59 5.31 -6.86
N HIS A 33 3.32 4.39 -7.80
CA HIS A 33 2.47 4.67 -8.97
C HIS A 33 0.98 4.50 -8.71
N LYS A 34 0.58 3.71 -7.70
CA LYS A 34 -0.82 3.42 -7.41
C LYS A 34 -1.61 4.68 -7.06
N THR A 35 -1.01 5.60 -6.31
CA THR A 35 -1.65 6.84 -5.86
C THR A 35 -0.65 7.99 -5.77
N PRO A 36 -1.04 9.22 -6.14
CA PRO A 36 -0.14 10.37 -6.04
C PRO A 36 0.23 10.66 -4.59
N TYR A 37 1.40 11.27 -4.39
CA TYR A 37 1.92 11.70 -3.07
C TYR A 37 2.17 10.57 -2.06
N VAL A 38 2.44 9.35 -2.52
CA VAL A 38 2.82 8.23 -1.65
C VAL A 38 4.33 8.02 -1.66
N PHE A 39 4.92 8.12 -0.46
CA PHE A 39 6.33 7.85 -0.21
C PHE A 39 6.45 6.67 0.77
N PRO A 40 6.75 5.46 0.29
CA PRO A 40 6.77 4.28 1.14
C PRO A 40 7.91 4.35 2.17
N ILE A 41 7.62 3.96 3.41
CA ILE A 41 8.64 3.79 4.46
C ILE A 41 9.29 2.42 4.26
N ILE A 42 10.59 2.39 3.98
CA ILE A 42 11.31 1.15 3.65
C ILE A 42 12.13 0.67 4.85
N GLY A 43 11.69 -0.41 5.49
CA GLY A 43 12.34 -1.02 6.67
C GLY A 43 13.54 -1.91 6.34
N ILE A 44 14.58 -1.37 5.73
CA ILE A 44 15.80 -2.12 5.36
C ILE A 44 16.76 -2.32 6.54
N ARG A 45 17.49 -3.44 6.54
CA ARG A 45 18.56 -3.73 7.53
C ARG A 45 19.93 -3.99 6.92
N LYS A 46 20.01 -4.10 5.59
CA LYS A 46 21.25 -4.34 4.83
C LYS A 46 21.42 -3.29 3.74
N THR A 47 22.67 -2.94 3.44
CA THR A 47 23.02 -1.96 2.41
C THR A 47 22.66 -2.43 0.99
N GLU A 48 22.68 -3.74 0.75
CA GLU A 48 22.27 -4.35 -0.53
C GLU A 48 20.79 -4.08 -0.82
N GLN A 49 19.93 -4.16 0.20
CA GLN A 49 18.49 -3.89 0.09
C GLN A 49 18.23 -2.42 -0.22
N LEU A 50 19.03 -1.50 0.35
CA LEU A 50 18.96 -0.08 0.02
C LEU A 50 19.21 0.16 -1.46
N LYS A 51 20.27 -0.44 -2.00
CA LYS A 51 20.63 -0.30 -3.43
C LYS A 51 19.52 -0.86 -4.33
N GLY A 52 18.94 -2.00 -3.97
CA GLY A 52 17.79 -2.57 -4.70
C GLY A 52 16.53 -1.70 -4.62
N ALA A 53 16.29 -1.02 -3.49
CA ALA A 53 15.17 -0.11 -3.34
C ALA A 53 15.33 1.17 -4.18
N ILE A 54 16.55 1.71 -4.28
CA ILE A 54 16.83 2.89 -5.13
C ILE A 54 16.53 2.61 -6.60
N GLN A 55 16.81 1.40 -7.07
CA GLN A 55 16.49 0.99 -8.45
C GLN A 55 14.98 1.03 -8.76
N ALA A 56 14.11 1.04 -7.75
CA ALA A 56 12.67 1.22 -7.96
C ALA A 56 12.34 2.56 -8.64
N LEU A 57 13.17 3.59 -8.46
CA LEU A 57 12.97 4.91 -9.05
C LEU A 57 13.11 4.90 -10.58
N ASP A 58 13.87 3.95 -11.13
CA ASP A 58 14.06 3.78 -12.57
C ASP A 58 12.95 2.92 -13.21
N VAL A 59 12.14 2.23 -12.41
CA VAL A 59 11.08 1.34 -12.90
C VAL A 59 9.82 2.13 -13.17
N LYS A 60 9.37 2.13 -14.44
CA LYS A 60 8.06 2.68 -14.84
C LYS A 60 7.08 1.57 -15.13
N LEU A 61 6.01 1.50 -14.35
CA LEU A 61 4.93 0.54 -14.57
C LEU A 61 3.85 1.16 -15.46
N SER A 62 3.41 0.41 -16.46
CA SER A 62 2.26 0.79 -17.26
C SER A 62 0.95 0.60 -16.49
N PRO A 63 -0.13 1.34 -16.83
CA PRO A 63 -1.45 1.12 -16.22
C PRO A 63 -1.93 -0.33 -16.33
N ALA A 64 -1.67 -0.98 -17.47
CA ALA A 64 -2.01 -2.38 -17.69
C ALA A 64 -1.30 -3.32 -16.70
N GLN A 65 0.00 -3.11 -16.46
CA GLN A 65 0.76 -3.89 -15.48
C GLN A 65 0.23 -3.69 -14.06
N ILE A 66 -0.19 -2.47 -13.69
CA ILE A 66 -0.80 -2.19 -12.39
C ILE A 66 -2.12 -2.95 -12.25
N THR A 67 -3.01 -2.87 -13.25
CA THR A 67 -4.29 -3.60 -13.24
C THR A 67 -4.08 -5.11 -13.13
N VAL A 68 -3.08 -5.64 -13.83
CA VAL A 68 -2.72 -7.05 -13.78
C VAL A 68 -2.26 -7.45 -12.38
N LEU A 69 -1.44 -6.65 -11.70
CA LEU A 69 -1.00 -6.91 -10.32
C LEU A 69 -2.16 -6.88 -9.32
N GLU A 70 -3.10 -5.96 -9.50
CA GLU A 70 -4.29 -5.84 -8.64
C GLU A 70 -5.31 -6.97 -8.85
N SER A 71 -5.34 -7.57 -10.05
CA SER A 71 -6.27 -8.67 -10.36
C SER A 71 -5.92 -10.01 -9.69
N VAL A 72 -4.71 -10.15 -9.12
CA VAL A 72 -4.20 -11.44 -8.62
C VAL A 72 -4.96 -11.90 -7.38
N LEU A 73 -5.30 -10.97 -6.48
CA LEU A 73 -6.00 -11.27 -5.23
C LEU A 73 -7.10 -10.23 -4.96
N PRO A 74 -8.22 -10.64 -4.34
CA PRO A 74 -9.19 -9.69 -3.84
C PRO A 74 -8.57 -8.80 -2.76
N PHE A 75 -9.04 -7.56 -2.68
CA PHE A 75 -8.63 -6.63 -1.63
C PHE A 75 -9.11 -7.13 -0.26
N ASP A 76 -8.18 -7.23 0.69
CA ASP A 76 -8.45 -7.56 2.09
C ASP A 76 -7.83 -6.46 2.98
N THR A 77 -8.65 -5.85 3.83
CA THR A 77 -8.22 -4.80 4.77
C THR A 77 -7.27 -5.30 5.85
N GLY A 78 -7.28 -6.61 6.13
CA GLY A 78 -6.32 -7.27 7.02
C GLY A 78 -6.19 -6.63 8.41
N PHE A 79 -5.04 -6.86 9.05
CA PHE A 79 -4.65 -6.14 10.27
C PHE A 79 -4.20 -4.70 9.93
N PRO A 80 -4.48 -3.68 10.76
CA PRO A 80 -5.15 -3.74 12.07
C PRO A 80 -6.68 -3.72 11.99
N HIS A 81 -7.27 -3.49 10.82
CA HIS A 81 -8.71 -3.29 10.64
C HIS A 81 -9.56 -4.47 11.13
N ASN A 82 -9.12 -5.71 10.90
CA ASN A 82 -9.81 -6.92 11.36
C ASN A 82 -9.66 -7.13 12.88
N PHE A 83 -8.82 -6.36 13.57
CA PHE A 83 -8.58 -6.46 15.02
C PHE A 83 -9.16 -5.28 15.80
N ILE A 84 -8.92 -4.04 15.36
CA ILE A 84 -9.37 -2.81 16.04
C ILE A 84 -10.55 -2.12 15.36
N GLY A 85 -11.10 -2.71 14.29
CA GLY A 85 -12.19 -2.13 13.50
C GLY A 85 -11.71 -1.17 12.40
N ASN A 86 -12.65 -0.73 11.58
CA ASN A 86 -12.44 0.12 10.41
C ASN A 86 -12.73 1.61 10.67
N GLY A 87 -12.85 2.01 11.93
CA GLY A 87 -13.12 3.40 12.33
C GLY A 87 -14.57 3.86 12.16
N ILE A 88 -15.49 3.01 11.66
CA ILE A 88 -16.92 3.35 11.56
C ILE A 88 -17.58 3.35 12.95
N GLY A 89 -17.03 2.60 13.91
CA GLY A 89 -17.53 2.55 15.28
C GLY A 89 -16.47 2.08 16.27
N ASN A 90 -16.81 2.15 17.55
CA ASN A 90 -15.95 1.68 18.63
C ASN A 90 -15.78 0.15 18.53
N ASN A 91 -14.54 -0.32 18.67
CA ASN A 91 -14.26 -1.75 18.69
C ASN A 91 -14.68 -2.39 20.02
N ALA A 92 -14.73 -3.73 20.04
CA ALA A 92 -15.17 -4.49 21.20
C ALA A 92 -14.36 -4.19 22.47
N PHE A 93 -13.06 -3.86 22.34
CA PHE A 93 -12.22 -3.49 23.49
C PHE A 93 -12.65 -2.16 24.10
N VAL A 94 -13.03 -1.18 23.27
CA VAL A 94 -13.49 0.12 23.73
C VAL A 94 -14.89 0.02 24.34
N VAL A 95 -15.82 -0.69 23.70
CA VAL A 95 -17.22 -0.83 24.18
C VAL A 95 -17.31 -1.57 25.51
N THR A 96 -16.41 -2.52 25.77
CA THR A 96 -16.38 -3.27 27.04
C THR A 96 -15.72 -2.51 28.18
N ALA A 97 -14.83 -1.54 27.89
CA ALA A 97 -14.14 -0.74 28.88
C ALA A 97 -14.97 0.46 29.40
N GLY A 98 -15.97 0.91 28.66
CA GLY A 98 -16.87 1.99 29.07
C GLY A 98 -17.65 2.63 27.91
N HIS A 99 -18.44 3.65 28.23
CA HIS A 99 -19.06 4.49 27.20
C HIS A 99 -17.99 5.35 26.53
N ALA A 100 -17.88 5.22 25.20
CA ALA A 100 -17.00 6.05 24.40
C ALA A 100 -17.85 6.90 23.47
N ASP A 101 -17.80 8.21 23.66
CA ASP A 101 -18.37 9.17 22.74
C ASP A 101 -17.59 9.09 21.41
N PRO A 102 -18.25 8.77 20.29
CA PRO A 102 -17.58 8.77 19.01
C PRO A 102 -17.09 10.18 18.71
N TRP A 103 -15.79 10.32 18.41
CA TRP A 103 -15.25 11.58 17.95
C TRP A 103 -15.93 11.96 16.64
N MET A 104 -16.40 13.21 16.52
CA MET A 104 -17.00 13.68 15.27
C MET A 104 -15.98 13.51 14.13
N PRO A 105 -16.34 12.90 12.99
CA PRO A 105 -15.42 12.86 11.86
C PRO A 105 -15.00 14.29 11.54
N MET A 106 -13.69 14.50 11.36
CA MET A 106 -13.17 15.81 10.97
C MET A 106 -14.01 16.30 9.78
N PRO A 107 -14.52 17.55 9.80
CA PRO A 107 -15.16 18.11 8.63
C PRO A 107 -14.19 17.97 7.46
N ALA A 108 -14.71 17.59 6.28
CA ALA A 108 -13.90 17.56 5.07
C ALA A 108 -13.14 18.89 4.95
N LEU A 109 -11.87 18.82 4.53
CA LEU A 109 -11.07 20.02 4.29
C LEU A 109 -11.91 20.99 3.45
N PRO A 110 -12.04 22.27 3.86
CA PRO A 110 -12.77 23.24 3.08
C PRO A 110 -12.23 23.27 1.65
N GLU A 111 -13.10 23.29 0.64
CA GLU A 111 -12.70 23.33 -0.77
C GLU A 111 -11.75 24.51 -1.08
N SER A 112 -11.77 25.56 -0.24
CA SER A 112 -10.84 26.70 -0.29
C SER A 112 -9.36 26.35 -0.11
N PHE A 113 -9.03 25.12 0.31
CA PHE A 113 -7.65 24.63 0.40
C PHE A 113 -7.22 23.80 -0.82
N ALA A 114 -8.13 23.45 -1.73
CA ALA A 114 -7.81 22.71 -2.95
C ALA A 114 -7.30 23.62 -4.08
N ASP A 115 -7.59 24.93 -4.03
CA ASP A 115 -7.36 25.88 -5.12
C ASP A 115 -6.24 26.91 -4.86
N LYS A 116 -5.17 26.52 -4.15
CA LYS A 116 -3.97 27.37 -4.04
C LYS A 116 -2.75 26.69 -4.65
N GLU A 117 -2.68 26.75 -5.97
CA GLU A 117 -1.41 26.78 -6.72
C GLU A 117 -0.66 28.10 -6.47
#